data_AF-A0A0D6SMK0-F1
#
_entry.id   AF-A0A0D6SMK0-F1
#
_cell.length_a   1.000
_cell.length_b   1.000
_cell.length_c   1.000
_cell.angle_alpha   90.00
_cell.angle_beta   90.00
_cell.angle_gamma   90.00
#
_symmetry.space_group_name_H-M   'P 1'
#
loop_
_entity.id
_entity.type
_entity.pdbx_description
1 polymer ?
#
loop_
_entity_poly.entity_id
_entity_poly.type
_entity_poly.pdbx_seq_one_letter_code
_entity_poly.pdbx_strand_id
1 'polypeptide(L)'
;MALGAGVLGLSLIGAVQVYQPPELRAMATETLRLGQLDILLVEDNAQQLAELKRNALIFRDQLARVARRPADLLMYSSADFYEVICLQPDGRANWLMVHQDQVGRVSDQQWRRCLQ
;
A
#
# COMPACT_ATOMS: atom_id res chain seq x y z
N MET A 1 -56.09 -37.60 -11.82
CA MET A 1 -55.41 -37.45 -10.51
C MET A 1 -53.92 -37.64 -10.76
N ALA A 2 -53.10 -36.62 -10.40
CA ALA A 2 -51.63 -36.51 -10.33
C ALA A 2 -50.80 -36.86 -11.60
N LEU A 3 -50.23 -35.92 -12.39
CA LEU A 3 -49.06 -35.02 -12.15
C LEU A 3 -47.91 -35.77 -11.47
N GLY A 4 -46.73 -36.04 -12.05
CA GLY A 4 -45.84 -35.23 -12.88
C GLY A 4 -44.51 -35.01 -12.11
N ALA A 5 -43.39 -34.84 -12.82
CA ALA A 5 -42.00 -34.55 -12.36
C ALA A 5 -41.13 -35.80 -12.06
N GLY A 6 -39.99 -36.06 -12.72
CA GLY A 6 -39.04 -35.14 -13.35
C GLY A 6 -37.89 -34.83 -12.39
N VAL A 7 -37.08 -35.83 -12.03
CA VAL A 7 -35.90 -35.66 -11.14
C VAL A 7 -34.64 -35.60 -11.99
N LEU A 8 -34.39 -34.43 -12.59
CA LEU A 8 -33.07 -34.07 -13.12
C LEU A 8 -32.85 -32.58 -12.87
N GLY A 9 -32.45 -32.24 -11.66
CA GLY A 9 -32.09 -30.88 -11.31
C GLY A 9 -31.54 -30.85 -9.90
N LEU A 10 -30.22 -30.62 -9.80
CA LEU A 10 -29.47 -30.01 -8.69
C LEU A 10 -28.06 -30.60 -8.61
N SER A 11 -27.16 -30.12 -9.46
CA SER A 11 -25.71 -30.22 -9.23
C SER A 11 -24.99 -29.05 -9.89
N LEU A 12 -25.41 -27.82 -9.58
CA LEU A 12 -24.66 -26.59 -9.96
C LEU A 12 -24.42 -25.64 -8.78
N ILE A 13 -24.59 -26.10 -7.54
CA ILE A 13 -24.31 -25.28 -6.34
C ILE A 13 -22.86 -25.49 -5.84
N GLY A 14 -22.10 -26.41 -6.44
CA GLY A 14 -20.71 -26.70 -6.01
C GLY A 14 -19.64 -25.75 -6.57
N ALA A 15 -19.91 -25.04 -7.66
CA ALA A 15 -18.89 -24.24 -8.35
C ALA A 15 -18.71 -22.82 -7.79
N VAL A 16 -19.69 -22.31 -7.02
CA VAL A 16 -19.65 -20.92 -6.54
C VAL A 16 -18.62 -20.72 -5.42
N GLN A 17 -18.17 -21.79 -4.73
CA GLN A 17 -17.19 -21.65 -3.63
C GLN A 17 -15.72 -21.58 -4.08
N VAL A 18 -15.41 -21.73 -5.38
CA VAL A 18 -14.02 -21.78 -5.87
C VAL A 18 -13.61 -20.51 -6.64
N TYR A 19 -14.55 -19.62 -6.96
CA TYR A 19 -14.26 -18.38 -7.69
C TYR A 19 -14.20 -17.18 -6.72
N GLN A 20 -13.16 -17.12 -5.90
CA GLN A 20 -12.77 -15.86 -5.26
C GLN A 20 -12.00 -15.04 -6.30
N PRO A 21 -12.51 -13.88 -6.76
CA PRO A 21 -11.77 -13.04 -7.69
C PRO A 21 -10.45 -12.62 -7.01
N PRO A 22 -9.30 -12.68 -7.72
CA PRO A 22 -7.98 -12.32 -7.16
C PRO A 22 -7.90 -10.87 -6.66
N GLU A 23 -8.90 -10.06 -6.98
CA GLU A 23 -9.05 -8.63 -6.70
C GLU A 23 -9.39 -8.32 -5.23
N LEU A 24 -9.72 -9.35 -4.42
CA LEU A 24 -9.99 -9.23 -2.97
C LEU A 24 -8.88 -9.90 -2.12
N ARG A 25 -7.63 -9.90 -2.58
CA ARG A 25 -6.52 -10.14 -1.66
C ARG A 25 -6.48 -9.00 -0.66
N ALA A 26 -6.74 -9.31 0.60
CA ALA A 26 -6.55 -8.36 1.69
C ALA A 26 -5.07 -7.96 1.72
N MET A 27 -4.79 -6.72 1.34
CA MET A 27 -3.46 -6.14 1.47
C MET A 27 -3.10 -6.03 2.95
N ALA A 28 -1.85 -6.31 3.27
CA ALA A 28 -1.30 -6.01 4.58
C ALA A 28 -0.99 -4.51 4.65
N THR A 29 -1.54 -3.83 5.65
CA THR A 29 -1.34 -2.40 5.83
C THR A 29 -0.92 -2.05 7.26
N GLU A 30 -0.12 -1.01 7.40
CA GLU A 30 0.23 -0.43 8.71
C GLU A 30 0.46 1.08 8.58
N THR A 31 -0.05 1.86 9.53
CA THR A 31 0.24 3.30 9.61
C THR A 31 1.40 3.55 10.56
N LEU A 32 2.45 4.20 10.04
CA LEU A 32 3.61 4.63 10.80
C LEU A 32 3.60 6.15 10.98
N ARG A 33 3.64 6.59 12.24
CA ARG A 33 3.73 8.01 12.63
C ARG A 33 5.19 8.43 12.76
N LEU A 34 5.70 9.26 11.85
CA LEU A 34 7.06 9.80 11.88
C LEU A 34 7.04 11.33 12.03
N GLY A 35 7.07 11.80 13.28
CA GLY A 35 7.03 13.24 13.57
C GLY A 35 5.69 13.85 13.15
N GLN A 36 5.71 14.72 12.13
CA GLN A 36 4.50 15.33 11.55
C GLN A 36 3.89 14.51 10.41
N LEU A 37 4.50 13.40 10.02
CA LEU A 37 4.05 12.58 8.89
C LEU A 37 3.30 11.34 9.38
N ASP A 38 2.18 11.06 8.74
CA ASP A 38 1.48 9.79 8.85
C ASP A 38 1.72 9.01 7.55
N ILE A 39 2.35 7.83 7.64
CA ILE A 39 2.77 7.03 6.49
C ILE A 39 1.96 5.74 6.48
N LEU A 40 1.09 5.58 5.50
CA LEU A 40 0.39 4.33 5.23
C LEU A 40 1.30 3.42 4.39
N LEU A 41 1.69 2.30 4.98
CA LEU A 41 2.44 1.23 4.34
C LEU A 41 1.46 0.20 3.79
N VAL A 42 1.63 -0.23 2.54
CA VAL A 42 0.74 -1.20 1.88
C VAL A 42 1.57 -2.23 1.12
N GLU A 43 1.32 -3.50 1.38
CA GLU A 43 1.99 -4.63 0.71
C GLU A 43 1.06 -5.84 0.58
N ASP A 44 1.44 -6.83 -0.25
CA ASP A 44 0.62 -8.02 -0.49
C ASP A 44 0.52 -8.94 0.74
N ASN A 45 1.52 -8.92 1.62
CA ASN A 45 1.58 -9.79 2.79
C ASN A 45 2.39 -9.19 3.95
N ALA A 46 2.25 -9.79 5.14
CA ALA A 46 2.88 -9.30 6.36
C ALA A 46 4.41 -9.32 6.33
N GLN A 47 5.04 -10.24 5.59
CA GLN A 47 6.50 -10.30 5.49
C GLN A 47 7.04 -9.12 4.70
N GLN A 48 6.43 -8.82 3.55
CA GLN A 48 6.75 -7.65 2.73
C GLN A 48 6.46 -6.36 3.50
N LEU A 49 5.31 -6.27 4.19
CA LEU A 49 4.97 -5.11 5.02
C LEU A 49 6.03 -4.86 6.11
N ALA A 50 6.51 -5.91 6.76
CA ALA A 50 7.56 -5.80 7.76
C ALA A 50 8.89 -5.31 7.16
N GLU A 51 9.20 -5.69 5.92
CA GLU A 51 10.35 -5.20 5.18
C GLU A 51 10.21 -3.73 4.78
N LEU A 52 9.07 -3.36 4.19
CA LEU A 52 8.75 -1.99 3.85
C LEU A 52 8.85 -1.08 5.07
N LYS A 53 8.31 -1.53 6.22
CA LYS A 53 8.42 -0.80 7.50
C LYS A 53 9.86 -0.57 7.94
N ARG A 54 10.74 -1.58 7.84
CA ARG A 54 12.17 -1.41 8.15
C ARG A 54 12.80 -0.35 7.26
N ASN A 55 12.47 -0.34 5.97
CA ASN A 55 13.01 0.61 5.01
C ASN A 55 12.44 2.03 5.20
N ALA A 56 11.15 2.16 5.50
CA ALA A 56 10.53 3.43 5.87
C ALA A 56 11.20 4.06 7.10
N LEU A 57 11.56 3.25 8.10
CA LEU A 57 12.25 3.71 9.31
C LEU A 57 13.66 4.25 9.06
N ILE A 58 14.35 3.83 7.98
CA ILE A 58 15.65 4.40 7.60
C ILE A 58 15.51 5.89 7.26
N PHE A 59 14.36 6.31 6.73
CA PHE A 59 14.10 7.71 6.40
C PHE A 59 13.66 8.56 7.60
N ARG A 60 13.40 7.97 8.77
CA ARG A 60 12.81 8.67 9.93
C ARG A 60 13.50 9.99 10.25
N ASP A 61 14.81 9.94 10.47
CA ASP A 61 15.55 11.12 10.93
C ASP A 61 15.64 12.18 9.83
N GLN A 62 15.65 11.76 8.56
CA GLN A 62 15.61 12.66 7.41
C GLN A 62 14.24 13.32 7.27
N LEU A 63 13.17 12.53 7.28
CA LEU A 63 11.79 12.98 7.18
C LEU A 63 11.42 13.95 8.30
N ALA A 64 11.85 13.67 9.53
CA ALA A 64 11.66 14.57 10.68
C ALA A 64 12.32 15.94 10.48
N ARG A 65 13.44 16.04 9.73
CA ARG A 65 14.10 17.31 9.42
C ARG A 65 13.45 18.06 8.25
N VAL A 66 12.98 17.34 7.22
CA VAL A 66 12.47 17.96 5.98
C VAL A 66 10.98 18.28 6.02
N ALA A 67 10.19 17.56 6.82
CA ALA A 67 8.78 17.81 7.01
C ALA A 67 8.55 19.11 7.81
N ARG A 68 8.05 20.14 7.13
CA ARG A 68 7.74 21.46 7.74
C ARG A 68 6.29 21.60 8.20
N ARG A 69 5.42 20.73 7.71
CA ARG A 69 3.98 20.72 7.95
C ARG A 69 3.51 19.26 8.02
N PRO A 70 2.35 18.99 8.65
CA PRO A 70 1.72 17.68 8.57
C PRO A 70 1.42 17.28 7.12
N ALA A 71 1.65 16.01 6.80
CA ALA A 71 1.33 15.44 5.50
C ALA A 71 1.14 13.92 5.61
N ASP A 72 0.26 13.39 4.77
CA ASP A 72 0.03 11.97 4.65
C ASP A 72 0.86 11.41 3.52
N LEU A 73 1.48 10.25 3.73
CA LEU A 73 2.24 9.53 2.73
C LEU A 73 1.64 8.14 2.53
N LEU A 74 1.59 7.70 1.29
CA LEU A 74 1.39 6.29 0.95
C LEU A 74 2.72 5.74 0.45
N MET A 75 3.12 4.56 0.95
CA MET A 75 4.33 3.88 0.50
C MET A 75 4.02 2.41 0.22
N TYR A 76 4.51 1.92 -0.93
CA TYR A 76 4.41 0.51 -1.34
C TYR A 76 5.57 0.12 -2.25
N SER A 77 5.80 -1.18 -2.40
CA SER A 77 6.80 -1.73 -3.31
C SER A 77 6.23 -1.93 -4.72
N SER A 78 7.05 -1.63 -5.73
CA SER A 78 6.73 -1.78 -7.15
C SER A 78 7.99 -2.21 -7.89
N ALA A 79 8.08 -3.50 -8.23
CA ALA A 79 9.30 -4.13 -8.74
C ALA A 79 10.53 -3.79 -7.86
N ASP A 80 11.57 -3.18 -8.43
CA ASP A 80 12.81 -2.80 -7.74
C ASP A 80 12.76 -1.41 -7.08
N PHE A 81 11.55 -0.85 -6.94
CA PHE A 81 11.33 0.49 -6.42
C PHE A 81 10.37 0.49 -5.23
N TYR A 82 10.55 1.47 -4.36
CA TYR A 82 9.52 1.96 -3.47
C TYR A 82 8.89 3.19 -4.09
N GLU A 83 7.58 3.17 -4.17
CA GLU A 83 6.80 4.31 -4.61
C GLU A 83 6.24 5.03 -3.39
N VAL A 84 6.53 6.33 -3.30
CA VAL A 84 6.09 7.19 -2.20
C VAL A 84 5.21 8.29 -2.77
N ILE A 85 3.94 8.28 -2.40
CA ILE A 85 2.97 9.30 -2.78
C ILE A 85 2.79 10.24 -1.59
N CYS A 86 3.22 11.49 -1.74
CA CYS A 86 3.04 12.53 -0.74
C CYS A 86 1.75 13.29 -1.01
N LEU A 87 0.76 13.11 -0.14
CA LEU A 87 -0.54 13.77 -0.22
C LEU A 87 -0.48 15.13 0.46
N GLN A 88 -0.96 16.14 -0.26
CA GLN A 88 -1.05 17.51 0.23
C GLN A 88 -2.47 17.77 0.76
N PRO A 89 -2.64 18.67 1.74
CA PRO A 89 -3.96 18.99 2.28
C PRO A 89 -4.96 19.56 1.27
N ASP A 90 -4.47 20.08 0.14
CA ASP A 90 -5.29 20.62 -0.96
C ASP A 90 -5.70 19.55 -1.99
N GLY A 91 -5.37 18.28 -1.73
CA GLY A 91 -5.68 17.14 -2.61
C GLY A 91 -4.67 16.92 -3.72
N ARG A 92 -3.61 17.74 -3.85
CA ARG A 92 -2.51 17.46 -4.76
C ARG A 92 -1.66 16.30 -4.23
N ALA A 93 -1.00 15.61 -5.14
CA ALA A 93 -0.06 14.55 -4.80
C ALA A 93 1.22 14.72 -5.60
N ASN A 94 2.36 14.53 -4.94
CA ASN A 94 3.64 14.37 -5.63
C ASN A 94 4.12 12.94 -5.45
N TRP A 95 4.83 12.46 -6.46
CA TRP A 95 5.39 11.12 -6.47
C TRP A 95 6.90 11.15 -6.32
N LEU A 96 7.42 10.23 -5.51
CA LEU A 96 8.84 9.97 -5.39
C LEU A 96 9.07 8.47 -5.51
N MET A 97 9.78 8.08 -6.58
CA MET A 97 10.20 6.71 -6.80
C MET A 97 11.63 6.55 -6.29
N VAL A 98 11.87 5.54 -5.46
CA VAL A 98 13.15 5.26 -4.81
C VAL A 98 13.57 3.85 -5.13
N HIS A 99 14.68 3.67 -5.86
CA HIS A 99 15.24 2.33 -6.07
C HIS A 99 15.63 1.70 -4.74
N GLN A 100 15.44 0.39 -4.57
CA GLN A 100 15.71 -0.32 -3.31
C GLN A 100 17.15 -0.11 -2.79
N ASP A 101 18.15 -0.09 -3.69
CA ASP A 101 19.56 0.19 -3.35
C ASP A 101 19.86 1.65 -2.95
N GLN A 102 18.89 2.55 -3.10
CA GLN A 102 19.01 3.97 -2.78
C GLN A 102 18.22 4.35 -1.52
N VAL A 103 17.67 3.37 -0.81
CA VAL A 103 17.09 3.60 0.51
C VAL A 103 18.16 4.22 1.44
N GLY A 104 17.81 5.32 2.10
CA GLY A 104 18.73 6.14 2.88
C GLY A 104 19.65 7.10 2.10
N ARG A 105 19.62 7.09 0.76
CA ARG A 105 20.42 8.00 -0.09
C ARG A 105 19.60 9.07 -0.81
N VAL A 106 18.27 9.01 -0.69
CA VAL A 106 17.37 10.07 -1.18
C VAL A 106 17.78 11.40 -0.57
N SER A 107 17.93 12.44 -1.37
CA SER A 107 18.35 13.76 -0.87
C SER A 107 17.21 14.52 -0.16
N ASP A 108 17.57 15.43 0.75
CA ASP A 108 16.61 16.35 1.40
C ASP A 108 15.84 17.20 0.38
N GLN A 109 16.43 17.47 -0.80
CA GLN A 109 15.75 18.19 -1.87
C GLN A 109 14.66 17.33 -2.55
N GLN A 110 14.93 16.05 -2.80
CA GLN A 110 13.93 15.13 -3.34
C GLN A 110 12.75 14.97 -2.39
N TRP A 111 13.01 14.79 -1.08
CA TRP A 111 11.95 14.73 -0.08
C TRP A 111 11.13 16.00 -0.01
N ARG A 112 11.78 17.17 -0.03
CA ARG A 112 11.07 18.45 -0.02
C ARG A 112 10.17 18.61 -1.24
N ARG A 113 10.60 18.18 -2.43
CA ARG A 113 9.76 18.18 -3.64
C ARG A 113 8.55 17.26 -3.53
N CYS A 114 8.69 16.13 -2.84
CA CYS A 114 7.54 15.26 -2.59
C CYS A 114 6.55 15.92 -1.63
N LEU A 115 7.03 16.48 -0.52
CA LEU A 115 6.18 17.03 0.55
C LEU A 115 5.56 18.42 0.24
N GLN A 116 5.91 19.08 -0.86
CA GLN A 116 5.55 20.49 -1.15
C GLN A 116 4.87 20.67 -2.51
#